data_AF-A0A7Y2F6X4-F1
#
_entry.id   AF-A0A7Y2F6X4-F1
#
_cell.length_a   1.000
_cell.length_b   1.000
_cell.length_c   1.000
_cell.angle_alpha   90.00
_cell.angle_beta   90.00
_cell.angle_gamma   90.00
#
_symmetry.space_group_name_H-M   'P 1'
#
loop_
_entity.id
_entity.type
_entity.pdbx_description
1 polymer ?
#
loop_
_entity_poly.entity_id
_entity_poly.type
_entity_poly.pdbx_seq_one_letter_code
_entity_poly.pdbx_strand_id
1 'polypeptide(L)'
;MQLKSGYTSRGLSWSIDQIQGKPNTVGPGDISTAWASASQDGQREWIVAEFPRAVDVAKIVVYETHNPGAIDRICSVNFRTRETEIWKGVDPTPSTAAMGASMFSFKPGTFTRRIKIFIDSPAVPGWNEIDAVALHGKDGSIQWVSDAWASTSYGDNRPAPRWYWP
;
A
#
# COMPACT_ATOMS: atom_id res chain seq x y z
N MET A 1 -15.59 -12.92 -34.60
CA MET A 1 -16.06 -12.60 -33.23
C MET A 1 -14.81 -12.32 -32.41
N GLN A 2 -14.46 -11.04 -32.22
CA GLN A 2 -13.17 -10.64 -31.64
C GLN A 2 -13.34 -10.54 -30.12
N LEU A 3 -12.59 -11.36 -29.39
CA LEU A 3 -12.52 -11.34 -27.94
C LEU A 3 -11.92 -10.00 -27.51
N LYS A 4 -12.71 -9.18 -26.82
CA LYS A 4 -12.21 -7.98 -26.15
C LYS A 4 -11.34 -8.44 -24.98
N SER A 5 -10.02 -8.32 -25.15
CA SER A 5 -9.04 -8.42 -24.08
C SER A 5 -9.36 -7.34 -23.05
N GLY A 6 -9.89 -7.75 -21.90
CA GLY A 6 -10.21 -6.86 -20.78
C GLY A 6 -8.97 -6.49 -20.00
N TYR A 7 -8.15 -5.59 -20.54
CA TYR A 7 -7.26 -4.78 -19.71
C TYR A 7 -8.09 -3.61 -19.19
N THR A 8 -8.73 -3.78 -18.04
CA THR A 8 -9.20 -2.62 -17.28
C THR A 8 -7.96 -1.90 -16.77
N SER A 9 -7.64 -0.73 -17.31
CA SER A 9 -6.61 0.13 -16.72
C SER A 9 -6.99 0.41 -15.27
N ARG A 10 -6.13 0.03 -14.30
CA ARG A 10 -6.35 0.20 -12.85
C ARG A 10 -6.24 1.67 -12.41
N GLY A 11 -6.81 2.61 -13.16
CA GLY A 11 -6.61 4.05 -12.97
C GLY A 11 -5.49 4.62 -13.83
N LEU A 12 -5.18 5.90 -13.61
CA LEU A 12 -4.11 6.63 -14.30
C LEU A 12 -2.72 6.11 -13.87
N SER A 13 -1.70 6.38 -14.68
CA SER A 13 -0.31 6.07 -14.32
C SER A 13 0.06 6.68 -12.96
N TRP A 14 0.66 5.88 -12.07
CA TRP A 14 1.08 6.30 -10.73
C TRP A 14 -0.03 6.86 -9.82
N SER A 15 -1.29 6.50 -10.09
CA SER A 15 -2.41 6.83 -9.21
C SER A 15 -2.51 5.88 -8.01
N ILE A 16 -3.27 6.27 -7.00
CA ILE A 16 -3.55 5.43 -5.83
C ILE A 16 -4.29 4.13 -6.17
N ASP A 17 -4.90 4.07 -7.35
CA ASP A 17 -5.65 2.91 -7.82
C ASP A 17 -4.76 1.75 -8.23
N GLN A 18 -3.48 2.03 -8.51
CA GLN A 18 -2.52 1.01 -8.91
C GLN A 18 -2.33 -0.05 -7.81
N ILE A 19 -2.44 0.32 -6.53
CA ILE A 19 -2.25 -0.62 -5.42
C ILE A 19 -3.36 -1.68 -5.31
N GLN A 20 -4.48 -1.52 -6.03
CA GLN A 20 -5.63 -2.40 -5.95
C GLN A 20 -5.39 -3.72 -6.69
N GLY A 21 -5.75 -4.83 -6.04
CA GLY A 21 -5.57 -6.17 -6.60
C GLY A 21 -4.17 -6.75 -6.44
N LYS A 22 -3.84 -7.74 -7.27
CA LYS A 22 -2.56 -8.46 -7.25
C LYS A 22 -1.44 -7.63 -7.89
N PRO A 23 -0.17 -7.83 -7.50
CA PRO A 23 0.99 -7.26 -8.17
C PRO A 23 0.90 -7.42 -9.69
N ASN A 24 1.15 -6.36 -10.44
CA ASN A 24 1.19 -6.38 -11.91
C ASN A 24 2.38 -5.61 -12.50
N THR A 25 3.25 -5.05 -11.66
CA THR A 25 4.51 -4.47 -12.10
C THR A 25 5.53 -5.55 -12.46
N VAL A 26 6.15 -5.43 -13.63
CA VAL A 26 6.93 -6.51 -14.28
C VAL A 26 8.40 -6.58 -13.89
N GLY A 27 8.89 -5.62 -13.10
CA GLY A 27 10.29 -5.54 -12.66
C GLY A 27 10.55 -4.30 -11.79
N PRO A 28 11.82 -4.06 -11.41
CA PRO A 28 12.19 -2.87 -10.65
C PRO A 28 12.19 -1.63 -11.53
N GLY A 29 11.88 -0.47 -10.94
CA GLY A 29 11.94 0.83 -11.59
C GLY A 29 10.68 1.66 -11.41
N ASP A 30 10.76 2.89 -11.87
CA ASP A 30 9.66 3.85 -11.98
C ASP A 30 8.68 3.38 -13.06
N ILE A 31 7.62 2.68 -12.65
CA ILE A 31 6.69 2.00 -13.57
C ILE A 31 5.26 2.39 -13.23
N SER A 32 4.53 2.83 -14.27
CA SER A 32 3.16 3.36 -14.17
C SER A 32 2.09 2.44 -13.58
N THR A 33 2.42 1.15 -13.39
CA THR A 33 1.57 0.14 -12.73
C THR A 33 1.72 0.12 -11.21
N ALA A 34 2.59 0.93 -10.62
CA ALA A 34 2.69 1.14 -9.18
C ALA A 34 2.15 2.52 -8.78
N TRP A 35 1.79 2.73 -7.52
CA TRP A 35 1.51 4.05 -6.96
C TRP A 35 2.82 4.79 -6.67
N ALA A 36 2.82 6.11 -6.88
CA ALA A 36 3.86 7.02 -6.41
C ALA A 36 3.24 8.25 -5.73
N SER A 37 3.94 8.84 -4.76
CA SER A 37 3.60 10.13 -4.16
C SER A 37 3.65 11.27 -5.19
N ALA A 38 2.98 12.40 -4.91
CA ALA A 38 2.96 13.54 -5.83
C ALA A 38 4.34 14.19 -6.05
N SER A 39 5.23 14.05 -5.06
CA SER A 39 6.59 14.58 -5.09
C SER A 39 7.55 13.60 -4.42
N GLN A 40 8.78 13.58 -4.91
CA GLN A 40 9.90 12.88 -4.26
C GLN A 40 10.31 13.65 -3.02
N ASP A 41 10.63 12.94 -1.94
CA ASP A 41 11.33 13.43 -0.74
C ASP A 41 10.72 14.65 -0.01
N GLY A 42 9.55 15.13 -0.45
CA GLY A 42 9.00 16.42 -0.03
C GLY A 42 8.38 16.38 1.35
N GLN A 43 7.84 15.23 1.75
CA GLN A 43 7.17 15.03 3.03
C GLN A 43 7.05 13.54 3.35
N ARG A 44 6.70 13.25 4.60
CA ARG A 44 6.28 11.90 4.98
C ARG A 44 4.92 11.58 4.35
N GLU A 45 4.83 10.43 3.71
CA GLU A 45 3.63 9.99 3.00
C GLU A 45 2.90 8.90 3.78
N TRP A 46 1.65 8.64 3.41
CA TRP A 46 0.89 7.51 3.92
C TRP A 46 -0.06 6.95 2.86
N ILE A 47 -0.35 5.66 2.98
CA ILE A 47 -1.39 4.95 2.23
C ILE A 47 -2.35 4.31 3.21
N VAL A 48 -3.64 4.39 2.93
CA VAL A 48 -4.70 3.65 3.60
C VAL A 48 -5.18 2.59 2.63
N ALA A 49 -5.00 1.33 3.01
CA ALA A 49 -5.45 0.18 2.23
C ALA A 49 -6.68 -0.45 2.89
N GLU A 50 -7.78 -0.54 2.16
CA GLU A 50 -8.98 -1.28 2.54
C GLU A 50 -9.02 -2.65 1.84
N PHE A 51 -9.40 -3.67 2.60
CA PHE A 51 -9.56 -5.06 2.17
C PHE A 51 -11.04 -5.47 2.20
N PRO A 52 -11.45 -6.48 1.41
CA PRO A 52 -12.85 -6.90 1.30
C PRO A 52 -13.56 -7.18 2.63
N ARG A 53 -12.87 -7.77 3.62
CA ARG A 53 -13.47 -8.11 4.92
C ARG A 53 -12.45 -8.10 6.05
N ALA A 54 -12.95 -7.89 7.27
CA ALA A 54 -12.11 -7.87 8.47
C ALA A 54 -11.73 -9.29 8.87
N VAL A 55 -10.45 -9.49 9.20
CA VAL A 55 -9.91 -10.77 9.68
C VAL A 55 -8.88 -10.50 10.78
N ASP A 56 -8.53 -11.54 11.54
CA ASP A 56 -7.36 -11.50 12.42
C ASP A 56 -6.09 -11.58 11.57
N VAL A 57 -5.33 -10.48 11.53
CA VAL A 57 -4.22 -10.31 10.60
C VAL A 57 -3.01 -11.12 11.06
N ALA A 58 -2.53 -12.02 10.19
CA ALA A 58 -1.29 -12.76 10.38
C ALA A 58 -0.08 -11.94 9.94
N LYS A 59 -0.15 -11.39 8.74
CA LYS A 59 0.89 -10.52 8.15
C LYS A 59 0.31 -9.61 7.08
N ILE A 60 0.99 -8.49 6.84
CA ILE A 60 0.83 -7.65 5.65
C ILE A 60 2.06 -7.86 4.77
N VAL A 61 1.86 -7.95 3.45
CA VAL A 61 2.94 -7.95 2.46
C VAL A 61 2.77 -6.71 1.58
N VAL A 62 3.79 -5.86 1.50
CA VAL A 62 3.82 -4.68 0.63
C VAL A 62 4.82 -4.92 -0.48
N TYR A 63 4.39 -4.75 -1.74
CA TYR A 63 5.22 -4.93 -2.92
C TYR A 63 5.77 -3.57 -3.36
N GLU A 64 7.06 -3.36 -3.19
CA GLU A 64 7.75 -2.08 -3.41
C GLU A 64 8.60 -2.15 -4.68
N THR A 65 8.34 -1.29 -5.66
CA THR A 65 8.87 -1.42 -7.03
C THR A 65 9.98 -0.45 -7.39
N HIS A 66 10.04 0.69 -6.71
CA HIS A 66 11.05 1.71 -6.93
C HIS A 66 11.42 2.38 -5.60
N ASN A 67 12.72 2.60 -5.37
CA ASN A 67 13.29 3.13 -4.13
C ASN A 67 12.62 2.57 -2.87
N PRO A 68 12.65 1.24 -2.65
CA PRO A 68 11.97 0.60 -1.53
C PRO A 68 12.62 0.95 -0.18
N GLY A 69 12.04 0.48 0.92
CA GLY A 69 12.66 0.54 2.24
C GLY A 69 12.28 1.78 3.06
N ALA A 70 11.23 2.47 2.65
CA ALA A 70 10.77 3.71 3.27
C ALA A 70 9.64 3.49 4.30
N ILE A 71 9.11 2.27 4.46
CA ILE A 71 8.00 2.01 5.39
C ILE A 71 8.52 1.92 6.82
N ASP A 72 8.08 2.84 7.68
CA ASP A 72 8.58 2.95 9.06
C ASP A 72 7.51 2.68 10.12
N ARG A 73 6.22 2.68 9.74
CA ARG A 73 5.11 2.44 10.65
C ARG A 73 3.86 1.92 9.94
N ILE A 74 3.14 1.02 10.61
CA ILE A 74 1.81 0.54 10.17
C ILE A 74 0.83 0.62 11.34
N CYS A 75 -0.33 1.21 11.07
CA CYS A 75 -1.48 1.23 11.97
C CYS A 75 -2.61 0.35 11.43
N SER A 76 -3.33 -0.35 12.30
CA SER A 76 -4.68 -0.79 11.99
C SER A 76 -5.65 0.39 12.08
N VAL A 77 -6.71 0.40 11.27
CA VAL A 77 -7.75 1.44 11.32
C VAL A 77 -9.11 0.80 11.55
N ASN A 78 -9.78 1.17 12.63
CA ASN A 78 -11.09 0.60 12.95
C ASN A 78 -12.25 1.31 12.21
N PHE A 79 -13.48 0.85 12.44
CA PHE A 79 -14.68 1.40 11.82
C PHE A 79 -15.01 2.84 12.26
N ARG A 80 -14.42 3.32 13.37
CA ARG A 80 -14.53 4.69 13.89
C ARG A 80 -13.30 5.53 13.54
N THR A 81 -12.57 5.16 12.48
CA THR A 81 -11.33 5.79 12.00
C THR A 81 -10.20 5.93 13.00
N ARG A 82 -10.27 5.23 14.14
CA ARG A 82 -9.20 5.23 15.12
C ARG A 82 -8.05 4.37 14.62
N GLU A 83 -6.87 4.97 14.55
CA GLU A 83 -5.62 4.29 14.27
C GLU A 83 -5.08 3.61 15.53
N THR A 84 -4.54 2.40 15.40
CA THR A 84 -3.77 1.72 16.45
C THR A 84 -2.48 1.20 15.82
N GLU A 85 -1.34 1.65 16.33
CA GLU A 85 -0.02 1.19 15.86
C GLU A 85 0.11 -0.31 16.11
N ILE A 86 0.38 -1.06 15.03
CA ILE A 86 0.55 -2.52 15.07
C ILE A 86 1.97 -2.93 14.70
N TRP A 87 2.71 -2.04 14.05
CA TRP A 87 4.12 -2.22 13.73
C TRP A 87 4.82 -0.86 13.60
N LYS A 88 6.07 -0.80 14.03
CA LYS A 88 7.00 0.32 13.86
C LYS A 88 8.42 -0.23 13.84
N GLY A 89 9.25 0.23 12.92
CA GLY A 89 10.61 -0.28 12.79
C GLY A 89 11.28 0.13 11.49
N VAL A 90 12.29 -0.65 11.11
CA VAL A 90 12.95 -0.54 9.81
C VAL A 90 12.25 -1.47 8.83
N ASP A 91 12.00 -0.97 7.63
CA ASP A 91 11.43 -1.73 6.53
C ASP A 91 12.23 -3.04 6.27
N PRO A 92 11.57 -4.20 6.19
CA PRO A 92 12.21 -5.47 5.83
C PRO A 92 12.93 -5.44 4.47
N THR A 93 12.46 -4.65 3.50
CA THR A 93 13.20 -4.45 2.24
C THR A 93 14.20 -3.31 2.44
N PRO A 94 15.51 -3.54 2.20
CA PRO A 94 16.51 -2.48 2.38
C PRO A 94 16.41 -1.45 1.26
N SER A 95 16.74 -0.19 1.56
CA SER A 95 16.76 0.90 0.57
C SER A 95 17.79 0.76 -0.55
N THR A 96 18.72 -0.19 -0.41
CA THR A 96 19.66 -0.56 -1.47
C THR A 96 19.10 -1.59 -2.46
N ALA A 97 17.90 -2.14 -2.21
CA ALA A 97 17.26 -3.06 -3.14
C ALA A 97 16.65 -2.31 -4.32
N ALA A 98 16.61 -2.95 -5.49
CA ALA A 98 15.95 -2.39 -6.66
C ALA A 98 14.41 -2.49 -6.57
N MET A 99 13.92 -3.54 -5.91
CA MET A 99 12.50 -3.82 -5.60
C MET A 99 12.44 -4.88 -4.49
N GLY A 100 11.29 -5.04 -3.84
CA GLY A 100 11.11 -6.06 -2.81
C GLY A 100 9.67 -6.31 -2.40
N ALA A 101 9.50 -7.28 -1.50
CA ALA A 101 8.21 -7.61 -0.90
C ALA A 101 8.37 -7.66 0.63
N SER A 102 8.02 -6.55 1.28
CA SER A 102 8.19 -6.37 2.72
C SER A 102 7.09 -7.09 3.49
N MET A 103 7.49 -7.99 4.38
CA MET A 103 6.58 -8.81 5.17
C MET A 103 6.54 -8.34 6.62
N PHE A 104 5.41 -7.80 7.04
CA PHE A 104 5.19 -7.29 8.39
C PHE A 104 4.31 -8.26 9.17
N SER A 105 4.81 -8.78 10.30
CA SER A 105 4.06 -9.67 11.18
C SER A 105 3.58 -8.93 12.43
N PHE A 106 2.40 -9.29 12.93
CA PHE A 106 1.77 -8.60 14.07
C PHE A 106 1.43 -9.56 15.22
N LYS A 107 1.21 -8.98 16.40
CA LYS A 107 0.70 -9.72 17.56
C LYS A 107 -0.74 -10.19 17.29
N PRO A 108 -1.14 -11.35 17.86
CA PRO A 108 -2.52 -11.82 17.80
C PRO A 108 -3.53 -10.77 18.27
N GLY A 109 -4.73 -10.78 17.68
CA GLY A 109 -5.81 -9.85 18.04
C GLY A 109 -5.87 -8.58 17.19
N THR A 110 -5.05 -8.48 16.14
CA THR A 110 -5.15 -7.41 15.15
C THR A 110 -6.29 -7.71 14.19
N PHE A 111 -7.54 -7.45 14.61
CA PHE A 111 -8.73 -7.70 13.79
C PHE A 111 -9.13 -6.46 13.00
N THR A 112 -8.84 -6.43 11.70
CA THR A 112 -9.13 -5.26 10.85
C THR A 112 -9.33 -5.64 9.38
N ARG A 113 -9.97 -4.74 8.63
CA ARG A 113 -9.97 -4.72 7.16
C ARG A 113 -9.31 -3.48 6.58
N ARG A 114 -8.73 -2.63 7.43
CA ARG A 114 -8.05 -1.41 7.02
C ARG A 114 -6.74 -1.26 7.77
N ILE A 115 -5.70 -0.90 7.02
CA ILE A 115 -4.40 -0.50 7.56
C ILE A 115 -4.03 0.86 6.99
N LYS A 116 -3.18 1.57 7.73
CA LYS A 116 -2.49 2.76 7.26
C LYS A 116 -0.99 2.51 7.33
N ILE A 117 -0.34 2.60 6.18
CA ILE A 117 1.09 2.43 5.98
C ILE A 117 1.69 3.83 5.94
N PHE A 118 2.69 4.09 6.77
CA PHE A 118 3.44 5.34 6.76
C PHE A 118 4.78 5.12 6.07
N ILE A 119 5.18 6.10 5.27
CA ILE A 119 6.34 6.06 4.40
C ILE A 119 7.19 7.29 4.73
N ASP A 120 8.37 7.07 5.31
CA ASP A 120 9.37 8.13 5.56
C ASP A 120 10.12 8.47 4.26
N SER A 121 9.39 9.00 3.28
CA SER A 121 9.91 9.28 1.95
C SER A 121 11.18 10.14 1.95
N PRO A 122 11.31 11.21 2.77
CA PRO A 122 12.56 11.99 2.83
C PRO A 122 13.79 11.20 3.29
N ALA A 123 13.62 10.03 3.92
CA ALA A 123 14.72 9.18 4.37
C ALA A 123 15.23 8.20 3.28
N VAL A 124 14.48 8.02 2.18
CA VAL A 124 14.84 7.14 1.07
C VAL A 124 14.68 7.91 -0.25
N PRO A 125 15.77 8.50 -0.78
CA PRO A 125 15.71 9.41 -1.92
C PRO A 125 15.02 8.84 -3.16
N GLY A 126 14.16 9.65 -3.78
CA GLY A 126 13.41 9.33 -4.99
C GLY A 126 11.95 8.95 -4.73
N TRP A 127 11.25 8.49 -5.77
CA TRP A 127 9.89 7.99 -5.58
C TRP A 127 9.92 6.61 -4.94
N ASN A 128 9.33 6.49 -3.74
CA ASN A 128 9.06 5.19 -3.13
C ASN A 128 7.73 4.68 -3.71
N GLU A 129 7.79 3.62 -4.52
CA GLU A 129 6.65 3.12 -5.27
C GLU A 129 6.11 1.81 -4.73
N ILE A 130 4.78 1.69 -4.68
CA ILE A 130 4.07 0.51 -4.17
C ILE A 130 3.13 -0.03 -5.24
N ASP A 131 3.34 -1.27 -5.64
CA ASP A 131 2.56 -1.98 -6.67
C ASP A 131 1.30 -2.64 -6.10
N ALA A 132 1.41 -3.21 -4.91
CA ALA A 132 0.28 -3.91 -4.29
C ALA A 132 0.48 -4.10 -2.79
N VAL A 133 -0.63 -4.36 -2.10
CA VAL A 133 -0.61 -4.79 -0.69
C VAL A 133 -1.49 -6.01 -0.50
N ALA A 134 -0.96 -7.03 0.16
CA ALA A 134 -1.70 -8.23 0.56
C ALA A 134 -1.90 -8.27 2.08
N LEU A 135 -3.10 -8.62 2.50
CA LEU A 135 -3.43 -9.00 3.87
C LEU A 135 -3.57 -10.51 3.95
N HIS A 136 -2.75 -11.14 4.79
CA HIS A 136 -2.90 -12.55 5.13
C HIS A 136 -3.60 -12.70 6.47
N GLY A 137 -4.72 -13.41 6.50
CA GLY A 137 -5.45 -13.73 7.73
C GLY A 137 -4.87 -14.96 8.43
N LYS A 138 -5.07 -15.05 9.75
CA LYS A 138 -4.79 -16.27 10.54
C LYS A 138 -5.67 -17.45 10.13
N ASP A 139 -6.81 -17.17 9.49
CA ASP A 139 -7.71 -18.16 8.88
C ASP A 139 -7.20 -18.74 7.54
N GLY A 140 -6.00 -18.35 7.11
CA GLY A 140 -5.40 -18.77 5.84
C GLY A 140 -5.88 -17.97 4.62
N SER A 141 -6.77 -16.98 4.81
CA SER A 141 -7.22 -16.12 3.71
C SER A 141 -6.11 -15.18 3.25
N ILE A 142 -6.09 -14.89 1.94
CA ILE A 142 -5.27 -13.84 1.34
C ILE A 142 -6.22 -12.86 0.66
N GLN A 143 -6.13 -11.60 1.07
CA GLN A 143 -6.93 -10.51 0.56
C GLN A 143 -6.02 -9.47 -0.09
N TRP A 144 -6.45 -8.93 -1.22
CA TRP A 144 -5.78 -7.82 -1.89
C TRP A 144 -6.55 -6.54 -1.62
N VAL A 145 -5.88 -5.40 -1.75
CA VAL A 145 -6.53 -4.10 -1.60
C VAL A 145 -7.71 -4.01 -2.56
N SER A 146 -8.87 -3.64 -2.01
CA SER A 146 -10.10 -3.38 -2.76
C SER A 146 -10.39 -1.89 -2.92
N ASP A 147 -9.86 -1.05 -2.03
CA ASP A 147 -9.93 0.41 -2.15
C ASP A 147 -8.78 1.07 -1.39
N ALA A 148 -8.41 2.29 -1.78
CA ALA A 148 -7.22 2.94 -1.26
C ALA A 148 -7.27 4.47 -1.29
N TRP A 149 -6.51 5.08 -0.37
CA TRP A 149 -6.29 6.52 -0.29
C TRP A 149 -4.86 6.82 0.09
N ALA A 150 -4.30 7.94 -0.36
CA ALA A 150 -2.97 8.37 0.02
C ALA A 150 -2.95 9.86 0.43
N SER A 151 -1.90 10.26 1.15
CA SER A 151 -1.60 11.67 1.41
C SER A 151 -1.53 12.46 0.12
N THR A 152 -0.81 11.91 -0.86
CA THR A 152 -0.68 12.45 -2.20
C THR A 152 -0.56 11.31 -3.21
N SER A 153 -0.76 11.63 -4.49
CA SER A 153 -0.46 10.71 -5.59
C SER A 153 0.06 11.51 -6.77
N TYR A 154 1.01 10.96 -7.53
CA TYR A 154 1.45 11.54 -8.79
C TYR A 154 0.32 11.51 -9.84
N GLY A 155 -0.31 10.34 -9.99
CA GLY A 155 -1.55 10.20 -10.73
C GLY A 155 -2.75 10.71 -9.93
N ASP A 156 -3.95 10.23 -10.27
CA ASP A 156 -5.15 10.58 -9.53
C ASP A 156 -5.03 10.21 -8.04
N ASN A 157 -5.35 11.15 -7.16
CA ASN A 157 -5.48 10.91 -5.72
C ASN A 157 -6.94 11.14 -5.36
N ARG A 158 -7.73 10.07 -5.39
CA ARG A 158 -9.15 10.13 -5.05
C ARG A 158 -9.32 10.79 -3.67
N PRO A 159 -10.30 11.70 -3.50
CA PRO A 159 -10.55 12.28 -2.19
C PRO A 159 -10.94 11.16 -1.22
N ALA A 160 -10.32 11.16 -0.05
CA ALA A 160 -10.74 10.26 1.01
C ALA A 160 -12.21 10.50 1.37
N PRO A 161 -13.00 9.45 1.61
CA PRO A 161 -14.40 9.60 1.88
C PRO A 161 -14.62 10.38 3.17
N ARG A 162 -15.75 11.09 3.25
CA ARG A 162 -16.11 11.95 4.40
C ARG A 162 -16.16 11.23 5.74
N TRP A 163 -16.25 9.90 5.75
CA TRP A 163 -16.20 9.12 6.99
C TRP A 163 -14.77 8.88 7.46
N TYR A 164 -13.75 9.07 6.61
CA TYR A 164 -12.35 8.82 6.90
C TYR A 164 -11.66 10.00 7.60
N TRP A 165 -12.00 11.23 7.19
CA TRP A 165 -11.52 12.46 7.82
C TRP A 165 -12.66 13.18 8.55
N PRO A 166 -12.44 13.68 9.77
CA PRO A 166 -13.35 14.64 10.39
C PRO A 166 -13.43 15.94 9.58
#